data_AF-A0A975U8F5-F1
#
_entry.id   AF-A0A975U8F5-F1
#
_cell.length_a   1.000
_cell.length_b   1.000
_cell.length_c   1.000
_cell.angle_alpha   90.00
_cell.angle_beta   90.00
_cell.angle_gamma   90.00
#
_symmetry.space_group_name_H-M   'P 1'
#
loop_
_entity.id
_entity.type
_entity.pdbx_description
1 polymer ?
#
loop_
_entity_poly.entity_id
_entity_poly.type
_entity_poly.pdbx_seq_one_letter_code
_entity_poly.pdbx_strand_id
1 'polypeptide(L)' 'MDRKVKVLLYGKFCGVLSQNEQGYLFEYEPGYRGRSLSLSMPVEGGPFESKELHPFFLSLAPRRMAEEALLRTTKN' A
#
# COMPACT_ATOMS: atom_id res chain seq x y z
N MET A 1 12.87 -2.42 13.26
CA MET A 1 13.56 -2.17 11.98
C MET A 1 12.48 -2.02 10.94
N ASP A 2 12.25 -0.80 10.49
CA ASP A 2 11.10 -0.47 9.64
C ASP A 2 11.38 -0.91 8.20
N ARG A 3 10.47 -1.71 7.63
CA ARG A 3 10.60 -2.16 6.24
C ARG A 3 10.06 -1.06 5.34
N LYS A 4 10.78 -0.70 4.28
CA LYS A 4 10.34 0.30 3.30
C LYS A 4 10.59 -0.18 1.89
N VAL A 5 9.64 0.08 1.00
CA VAL A 5 9.74 -0.25 -0.43
C VAL A 5 9.28 0.93 -1.28
N LYS A 6 9.92 1.10 -2.43
CA LYS A 6 9.49 2.07 -3.45
C LYS A 6 8.31 1.49 -4.23
N VAL A 7 7.27 2.29 -4.40
CA VAL A 7 6.13 1.95 -5.26
C VAL A 7 6.30 2.68 -6.57
N LEU A 8 6.24 1.92 -7.66
CA LEU A 8 6.28 2.45 -9.01
C LEU A 8 4.96 2.17 -9.70
N LEU A 9 4.37 3.18 -10.33
CA LEU A 9 3.20 3.04 -11.19
C LEU A 9 3.63 3.22 -12.64
N TYR A 10 3.50 2.17 -13.46
CA TYR A 10 3.98 2.14 -14.85
C TYR A 10 5.46 2.57 -14.99
N GLY A 11 6.31 2.12 -14.07
CA GLY A 11 7.74 2.44 -14.05
C GLY A 11 8.08 3.86 -13.56
N LYS A 12 7.10 4.68 -13.18
CA LYS A 12 7.33 5.98 -12.56
C LYS A 12 7.27 5.86 -11.05
N PHE A 13 8.25 6.44 -10.36
CA PHE A 13 8.23 6.49 -8.90
C PHE A 13 7.02 7.30 -8.43
N CYS A 14 6.26 6.69 -7.54
CA CYS A 14 4.96 7.17 -7.09
C CYS A 14 4.98 7.55 -5.61
N GLY A 15 5.73 6.82 -4.81
CA GLY A 15 5.71 6.95 -3.36
C GLY A 15 6.37 5.78 -2.64
N VAL A 16 6.32 5.81 -1.31
CA VAL A 16 6.94 4.82 -0.44
C VAL A 16 5.86 4.12 0.39
N LEU A 17 5.93 2.78 0.43
CA LEU A 17 5.19 1.97 1.39
C LEU A 17 6.14 1.58 2.51
N SER A 18 5.79 1.95 3.73
CA SER A 18 6.52 1.64 4.96
C SER A 18 5.70 0.70 5.84
N GLN A 19 6.37 -0.20 6.56
CA GLN A 19 5.79 -1.06 7.58
C GLN A 19 6.60 -0.95 8.87
N ASN A 20 5.91 -0.66 9.97
CA ASN A 20 6.45 -0.61 11.34
C ASN A 20 5.51 -1.37 12.30
N GLU A 21 5.71 -1.20 13.61
CA GLU A 21 4.90 -1.87 14.63
C GLU A 21 3.45 -1.39 14.68
N GLN A 22 3.18 -0.17 14.22
CA GLN A 22 1.85 0.45 14.19
C GLN A 22 1.02 0.01 12.97
N GLY A 23 1.68 -0.51 11.92
CA GLY A 23 1.03 -1.03 10.72
C GLY A 23 1.77 -0.64 9.45
N TYR A 24 0.99 -0.25 8.44
CA TYR A 24 1.43 0.16 7.12
C TYR A 24 1.12 1.64 6.89
N LEU A 25 2.07 2.34 6.28
CA LEU A 25 1.93 3.73 5.86
C LEU A 25 2.34 3.84 4.40
N PHE A 26 1.44 4.33 3.56
CA PHE A 26 1.78 4.73 2.20
C PHE A 26 1.75 6.25 2.05
N GLU A 27 2.81 6.77 1.44
CA GLU A 27 2.96 8.18 1.13
C GLU A 27 3.33 8.35 -0.33
N TYR A 28 2.58 9.20 -1.04
CA TYR A 28 3.00 9.66 -2.36
C TYR A 28 4.28 10.49 -2.24
N GLU A 29 5.11 10.47 -3.29
CA GLU A 29 6.28 11.35 -3.33
C GLU A 29 5.84 12.83 -3.32
N PRO A 30 6.52 13.71 -2.55
CA PRO A 30 6.24 15.14 -2.57
C PRO A 30 6.18 15.71 -3.99
N GLY A 31 5.06 16.36 -4.32
CA GLY A 31 4.85 16.95 -5.65
C GLY A 31 4.54 15.94 -6.76
N TYR A 32 4.22 14.67 -6.43
CA TYR A 32 3.75 13.70 -7.41
C TYR A 32 2.50 14.22 -8.14
N ARG A 33 2.54 14.25 -9.47
CA ARG A 33 1.43 14.69 -10.36
C ARG A 33 0.92 13.58 -11.27
N GLY A 34 1.25 12.33 -10.95
CA GLY A 34 0.81 11.16 -11.71
C GLY A 34 -0.60 10.70 -11.33
N ARG A 35 -0.99 9.54 -11.86
CA ARG A 35 -2.28 8.93 -11.52
C ARG A 35 -2.24 8.36 -10.10
N SER A 36 -3.38 8.41 -9.40
CA SER A 36 -3.55 7.70 -8.14
C SER A 36 -3.44 6.19 -8.34
N LEU A 37 -2.95 5.50 -7.31
CA LEU A 37 -2.89 4.03 -7.25
C LEU A 37 -4.30 3.43 -7.22
N SER A 38 -5.21 4.01 -6.43
CA SER A 38 -6.58 3.55 -6.22
C SER A 38 -7.52 4.75 -6.06
N LEU A 39 -8.83 4.53 -6.24
CA LEU A 39 -9.86 5.50 -5.86
C LEU A 39 -9.86 5.79 -4.35
N SER A 40 -9.52 4.81 -3.53
CA SER A 40 -9.40 4.94 -2.07
C SER A 40 -8.06 5.53 -1.62
N MET A 41 -7.14 5.80 -2.56
CA MET A 41 -5.83 6.39 -2.28
C MET A 41 -5.55 7.52 -3.26
N PRO A 42 -6.31 8.63 -3.24
CA PRO A 42 -6.08 9.77 -4.12
C PRO A 42 -4.74 10.46 -3.81
N VAL A 43 -4.12 11.11 -4.80
CA VAL A 43 -2.82 11.77 -4.64
C VAL A 43 -2.86 12.87 -3.55
N GLU A 44 -3.98 13.56 -3.44
CA GLU A 44 -4.18 14.68 -2.50
C GLU A 44 -4.57 14.23 -1.07
N GLY A 45 -4.85 12.94 -0.86
CA GLY A 45 -5.46 12.44 0.38
C GLY A 45 -4.51 11.77 1.37
N GLY A 46 -3.20 11.74 1.10
CA GLY A 46 -2.22 11.10 1.97
C GLY A 46 -1.76 11.98 3.15
N PRO A 47 -1.08 11.42 4.17
CA PRO A 47 -0.61 10.03 4.29
C PRO A 47 -1.71 8.98 4.51
N PHE A 48 -1.50 7.75 4.02
CA PHE A 48 -2.45 6.63 4.15
C PHE A 48 -1.96 5.61 5.17
N GLU A 49 -2.44 5.72 6.41
CA GLU A 49 -2.14 4.79 7.49
C GLU A 49 -3.18 3.67 7.59
N SER A 50 -2.73 2.46 7.90
CA SER A 50 -3.60 1.30 8.10
C SER A 50 -2.91 0.26 8.96
N LYS A 51 -3.65 -0.42 9.85
CA LYS A 51 -3.11 -1.54 10.64
C LYS A 51 -2.73 -2.74 9.77
N GLU A 52 -3.44 -2.92 8.66
CA GLU A 52 -3.24 -4.00 7.70
C GLU A 52 -2.78 -3.46 6.34
N LEU A 53 -2.22 -4.34 5.50
CA LEU A 53 -1.80 -3.96 4.16
C LEU A 53 -3.02 -3.53 3.34
N HIS A 54 -3.01 -2.30 2.82
CA HIS A 54 -4.17 -1.74 2.13
C HIS A 54 -4.63 -2.64 0.95
N PRO A 55 -5.96 -2.83 0.72
CA PRO A 55 -6.49 -3.77 -0.28
C PRO A 55 -5.94 -3.62 -1.70
N PHE A 56 -5.58 -2.39 -2.10
CA PHE A 56 -4.89 -2.15 -3.38
C PHE A 56 -3.59 -2.97 -3.51
N PHE A 57 -2.77 -3.05 -2.47
CA PHE A 57 -1.53 -3.82 -2.52
C PHE A 57 -1.79 -5.33 -2.41
N LEU A 58 -2.82 -5.73 -1.63
CA LEU A 58 -3.24 -7.13 -1.55
C LEU A 58 -3.72 -7.66 -2.90
N SER A 59 -4.41 -6.85 -3.71
CA SER A 59 -4.89 -7.27 -5.03
C SER A 59 -3.77 -7.46 -6.06
N LEU A 60 -2.59 -6.87 -5.82
CA LEU A 60 -1.39 -7.10 -6.63
C LEU A 60 -0.70 -8.42 -6.30
N ALA A 61 -0.99 -9.01 -5.14
CA ALA A 61 -0.39 -10.26 -4.74
C ALA A 61 -0.90 -11.40 -5.66
N PRO A 62 -0.05 -12.40 -5.97
CA PRO A 62 -0.49 -13.61 -6.65
C PRO A 62 -1.69 -14.24 -5.93
N ARG A 63 -2.63 -14.82 -6.68
CA ARG A 63 -3.90 -15.36 -6.14
C ARG A 63 -3.72 -16.24 -4.91
N ARG A 64 -2.71 -17.12 -4.90
CA ARG A 64 -2.39 -18.00 -3.77
C ARG A 64 -2.00 -17.25 -2.47
N MET A 65 -1.35 -16.08 -2.58
CA MET A 65 -0.99 -15.25 -1.44
C MET A 65 -2.17 -14.41 -0.91
N ALA A 66 -3.02 -13.92 -1.82
CA ALA A 66 -4.21 -13.15 -1.43
C ALA A 66 -5.21 -14.00 -0.63
N GLU A 67 -5.42 -15.27 -1.03
CA GLU A 67 -6.29 -16.22 -0.31
C GLU A 67 -5.78 -16.53 1.10
N GLU A 68 -4.46 -16.76 1.26
CA GLU A 68 -3.84 -16.98 2.58
C GLU A 68 -3.95 -15.74 3.49
N ALA A 69 -3.81 -14.53 2.94
CA ALA A 69 -3.95 -13.30 3.71
C ALA A 69 -5.39 -13.10 4.22
N LEU A 70 -6.39 -13.37 3.38
CA LEU A 70 -7.81 -13.23 3.73
C LEU A 70 -8.26 -14.26 4.78
N LEU A 71 -7.68 -15.46 4.77
CA LEU A 71 -7.92 -16.48 5.78
C LEU A 71 -7.34 -16.11 7.15
N ARG A 72 -6.31 -15.26 7.20
CA ARG A 72 -5.71 -14.80 8.46
C ARG A 72 -6.50 -13.66 9.10
N THR A 73 -7.16 -12.82 8.31
CA THR A 73 -7.95 -11.68 8.81
C THR A 73 -9.34 -12.08 9.29
N THR A 74 -9.91 -13.18 8.80
CA THR A 74 -11.27 -13.65 9.18
C THR A 74 -11.31 -14.52 10.44
N LYS A 75 -10.15 -14.87 11.00
CA LYS A 75 -10.04 -15.81 12.14
C LYS A 75 -9.78 -15.13 13.50
N ASN A 76 -9.95 -13.82 13.58
CA ASN A 76 -9.66 -13.01 14.78
C ASN A 76 -10.91 -12.27 15.26
#